data_AF-A0A956VPS8-F1
#
_entry.id   AF-A0A956VPS8-F1
#
_cell.length_a   1.000
_cell.length_b   1.000
_cell.length_c   1.000
_cell.angle_alpha   90.00
_cell.angle_beta   90.00
_cell.angle_gamma   90.00
#
_symmetry.space_group_name_H-M   'P 1'
#
loop_
_entity.id
_entity.type
_entity.pdbx_description
1 polymer ?
#
loop_
_entity_poly.entity_id
_entity_poly.type
_entity_poly.pdbx_seq_one_letter_code
_entity_poly.pdbx_strand_id
1 'polypeptide(L)'
;MSPESRRARGRRAPSFYERALSASDRELFEDALEVEGVDGEVALLRVHIHRLMEEHPEDTEALRAGIRLLVTALSARHRLTGREAQTLTETATDVLEQFIAAFAAGEGARD
;
A
#
# COMPACT_ATOMS: atom_id res chain seq x y z
N MET A 1 21.28 -34.36 -0.15
CA MET A 1 19.90 -34.42 -0.72
C MET A 1 20.03 -34.65 -2.21
N SER A 2 19.35 -35.67 -2.75
CA SER A 2 19.50 -36.14 -4.14
C SER A 2 18.63 -35.32 -5.12
N PRO A 3 18.96 -35.22 -6.43
CA PRO A 3 18.27 -34.36 -7.41
C PRO A 3 16.83 -34.76 -7.74
N GLU A 4 16.36 -35.91 -7.26
CA GLU A 4 15.07 -36.52 -7.63
C GLU A 4 13.86 -35.94 -6.89
N SER A 5 14.08 -35.15 -5.83
CA SER A 5 12.98 -34.57 -5.04
C SER A 5 12.25 -33.39 -5.73
N ARG A 6 12.68 -32.97 -6.93
CA ARG A 6 12.06 -31.86 -7.68
C ARG A 6 10.86 -32.23 -8.56
N ARG A 7 10.49 -33.52 -8.68
CA ARG A 7 9.53 -33.98 -9.72
C ARG A 7 8.18 -34.50 -9.21
N ALA A 8 7.74 -34.12 -8.03
CA ALA A 8 6.40 -34.47 -7.55
C ALA A 8 5.61 -33.28 -6.99
N ARG A 9 5.63 -32.12 -7.68
CA ARG A 9 4.56 -31.15 -7.52
C ARG A 9 3.42 -31.63 -8.44
N GLY A 10 2.55 -32.49 -7.91
CA GLY A 10 1.36 -32.93 -8.63
C GLY A 10 0.63 -31.70 -9.17
N ARG A 11 0.28 -31.70 -10.46
CA ARG A 11 -0.40 -30.57 -11.11
C ARG A 11 -1.71 -30.31 -10.39
N ARG A 12 -1.68 -29.34 -9.47
CA ARG A 12 -2.87 -28.84 -8.78
C ARG A 12 -3.82 -28.33 -9.87
N ALA A 13 -5.09 -28.68 -9.76
CA ALA A 13 -6.10 -28.15 -10.68
C ALA A 13 -6.11 -26.62 -10.59
N PRO A 14 -6.14 -25.90 -11.73
CA PRO A 14 -6.06 -24.45 -11.70
C PRO A 14 -7.24 -23.86 -10.92
N SER A 15 -6.93 -22.87 -10.08
CA SER A 15 -7.94 -22.16 -9.28
C SER A 15 -8.97 -21.46 -10.18
N PHE A 16 -10.08 -21.00 -9.58
CA PHE A 16 -11.12 -20.29 -10.32
C PHE A 16 -10.57 -19.10 -11.12
N TYR A 17 -9.64 -18.34 -10.53
CA TYR A 17 -9.03 -17.17 -11.15
C TYR A 17 -8.00 -17.54 -12.22
N GLU A 18 -7.16 -18.56 -11.98
CA GLU A 18 -6.18 -19.03 -12.97
C GLU A 18 -6.82 -19.48 -14.28
N ARG A 19 -8.05 -19.99 -14.25
CA ARG A 19 -8.77 -20.38 -15.46
C ARG A 19 -9.14 -19.20 -16.36
N ALA A 20 -9.31 -18.01 -15.80
CA ALA A 20 -9.60 -16.79 -16.56
C ALA A 20 -8.35 -16.11 -17.13
N LEU A 21 -7.16 -16.50 -16.67
CA LEU A 21 -5.88 -15.91 -17.08
C LEU A 21 -5.33 -16.54 -18.35
N SER A 22 -4.64 -15.71 -19.15
CA SER A 22 -3.80 -16.18 -20.26
C SER A 22 -2.61 -17.00 -19.74
N ALA A 23 -1.88 -17.68 -20.63
CA ALA A 23 -0.70 -18.44 -20.21
C ALA A 23 0.40 -17.55 -19.60
N SER A 24 0.63 -16.36 -20.16
CA SER A 24 1.60 -15.40 -19.63
C SER A 24 1.16 -14.81 -18.29
N ASP A 25 -0.14 -14.53 -18.13
CA ASP A 25 -0.65 -13.95 -16.89
C ASP A 25 -0.65 -14.97 -15.75
N ARG A 26 -0.72 -16.28 -16.04
CA ARG A 26 -0.61 -17.34 -15.03
C ARG A 26 0.77 -17.39 -14.38
N GLU A 27 1.82 -17.23 -15.16
CA GLU A 27 3.20 -17.19 -14.65
C GLU A 27 3.39 -15.97 -13.73
N LEU A 28 2.96 -14.78 -14.19
CA LEU A 28 2.96 -13.56 -13.37
C LEU A 28 2.09 -13.67 -12.11
N PHE A 29 0.97 -14.38 -12.20
CA PHE A 29 0.07 -14.61 -11.07
C PHE A 29 0.66 -15.57 -10.04
N GLU A 30 1.39 -16.61 -10.47
CA GLU A 30 2.13 -17.49 -9.57
C GLU A 30 3.20 -16.70 -8.79
N ASP A 31 3.98 -15.86 -9.47
CA ASP A 31 4.96 -14.98 -8.82
C ASP A 31 4.29 -14.00 -7.83
N ALA A 32 3.14 -13.43 -8.21
CA ALA A 32 2.39 -12.51 -7.36
C ALA A 32 1.83 -13.19 -6.10
N LEU A 33 1.47 -14.48 -6.17
CA LEU A 33 1.02 -15.25 -5.01
C LEU A 33 2.13 -15.54 -4.00
N GLU A 34 3.40 -15.52 -4.42
CA GLU A 34 4.54 -15.69 -3.51
C GLU A 34 4.83 -14.43 -2.67
N VAL A 35 4.27 -13.28 -3.06
CA VAL A 35 4.37 -12.04 -2.29
C VAL A 35 3.42 -12.08 -1.11
N GLU A 36 3.95 -12.29 0.09
CA GLU A 36 3.18 -12.30 1.34
C GLU A 36 3.24 -10.96 2.08
N GLY A 37 2.07 -10.49 2.53
CA GLY A 37 1.95 -9.30 3.38
C GLY A 37 2.01 -7.98 2.60
N VAL A 38 2.07 -6.87 3.33
CA VAL A 38 2.16 -5.50 2.76
C VAL A 38 3.19 -4.63 3.50
N ASP A 39 4.11 -5.26 4.24
CA ASP A 39 5.00 -4.57 5.18
C ASP A 39 6.05 -3.72 4.45
N GLY A 40 6.59 -4.26 3.36
CA GLY A 40 7.55 -3.55 2.51
C GLY A 40 6.90 -2.36 1.80
N GLU A 41 5.68 -2.56 1.31
CA GLU A 41 4.86 -1.55 0.63
C GLU A 41 4.50 -0.41 1.60
N VAL A 42 4.12 -0.74 2.83
CA VAL A 42 3.86 0.25 3.88
C VAL A 42 5.13 1.05 4.21
N ALA A 43 6.28 0.38 4.32
CA ALA A 43 7.55 1.05 4.59
C ALA A 43 7.94 2.00 3.43
N LEU A 44 7.84 1.53 2.19
CA LEU A 44 8.12 2.31 1.00
C LEU A 44 7.18 3.53 0.87
N LEU A 45 5.88 3.32 1.11
CA LEU A 45 4.89 4.39 1.04
C LEU A 45 5.15 5.49 2.09
N ARG A 46 5.57 5.12 3.30
CA ARG A 46 5.98 6.09 4.32
C ARG A 46 7.17 6.94 3.88
N VAL A 47 8.17 6.33 3.23
CA VAL A 47 9.32 7.06 2.67
C VAL A 47 8.86 8.03 1.59
N HIS A 48 7.96 7.61 0.70
CA HIS A 48 7.44 8.49 -0.35
C HIS A 48 6.62 9.65 0.19
N ILE A 49 5.74 9.42 1.16
CA ILE A 49 4.97 10.48 1.81
C ILE A 49 5.92 11.47 2.49
N HIS A 50 6.94 10.97 3.19
CA HIS A 50 7.94 11.84 3.83
C HIS A 50 8.66 12.73 2.81
N ARG A 51 9.15 12.16 1.71
CA ARG A 51 9.76 12.95 0.63
C ARG A 51 8.80 13.95 0.03
N LEU A 52 7.54 13.56 -0.17
CA LEU A 52 6.52 14.47 -0.70
C LEU A 52 6.31 15.67 0.24
N MET A 53 6.32 15.46 1.56
CA MET A 53 6.23 16.55 2.54
C MET A 53 7.48 17.45 2.55
N GLU A 54 8.66 16.94 2.21
CA GLU A 54 9.91 17.71 2.20
C GLU A 54 10.14 18.46 0.89
N GLU A 55 9.85 17.80 -0.24
CA GLU A 55 10.19 18.26 -1.58
C GLU A 55 9.04 19.01 -2.26
N HIS A 56 7.79 18.58 -2.00
CA HIS A 56 6.57 19.11 -2.65
C HIS A 56 5.39 19.25 -1.66
N PRO A 57 5.57 19.94 -0.51
CA PRO A 57 4.51 20.11 0.49
C PRO A 57 3.25 20.81 -0.03
N GLU A 58 3.36 21.57 -1.12
CA GLU A 58 2.26 22.23 -1.83
C GLU A 58 1.35 21.26 -2.60
N ASP A 59 1.83 20.06 -2.94
CA ASP A 59 1.06 19.03 -3.63
C ASP A 59 0.13 18.29 -2.65
N THR A 60 -0.88 19.02 -2.17
CA THR A 60 -1.84 18.54 -1.19
C THR A 60 -2.66 17.35 -1.68
N GLU A 61 -2.89 17.22 -2.99
CA GLU A 61 -3.62 16.08 -3.56
C GLU A 61 -2.79 14.80 -3.51
N ALA A 62 -1.50 14.88 -3.85
CA ALA A 62 -0.60 13.74 -3.70
C ALA A 62 -0.44 13.34 -2.23
N LEU A 63 -0.39 14.30 -1.29
CA LEU A 63 -0.31 14.01 0.15
C LEU A 63 -1.58 13.30 0.65
N ARG A 64 -2.76 13.80 0.27
CA ARG A 64 -4.05 13.16 0.58
C ARG A 64 -4.12 11.74 0.00
N ALA A 65 -3.68 11.56 -1.24
CA ALA A 65 -3.64 10.24 -1.87
C ALA A 65 -2.71 9.27 -1.13
N GLY A 66 -1.51 9.74 -0.77
CA GLY A 66 -0.53 8.96 -0.02
C GLY A 66 -1.06 8.52 1.35
N ILE A 67 -1.64 9.44 2.12
CA ILE A 67 -2.22 9.13 3.43
C ILE A 67 -3.40 8.15 3.32
N ARG A 68 -4.32 8.33 2.37
CA ARG A 68 -5.42 7.38 2.13
C ARG A 68 -4.92 5.97 1.80
N LEU A 69 -3.89 5.88 0.97
CA LEU A 69 -3.28 4.60 0.60
C LEU A 69 -2.60 3.95 1.79
N LEU A 70 -1.92 4.73 2.64
CA LEU A 70 -1.26 4.23 3.85
C LEU A 70 -2.28 3.70 4.86
N VAL A 71 -3.38 4.40 5.07
CA VAL A 71 -4.47 3.95 5.93
C VAL A 71 -5.07 2.65 5.41
N THR A 72 -5.26 2.52 4.09
CA THR A 72 -5.80 1.30 3.46
C THR A 72 -4.84 0.12 3.66
N ALA A 73 -3.54 0.32 3.41
CA ALA A 73 -2.53 -0.71 3.59
C ALA A 73 -2.41 -1.16 5.06
N LEU A 74 -2.41 -0.22 6.01
CA LEU A 74 -2.39 -0.53 7.44
C LEU A 74 -3.67 -1.24 7.90
N SER A 75 -4.83 -0.84 7.38
CA SER A 75 -6.10 -1.49 7.67
C SER A 75 -6.10 -2.94 7.20
N ALA A 76 -5.61 -3.19 5.97
CA ALA A 76 -5.47 -4.54 5.43
C ALA A 76 -4.47 -5.38 6.25
N ARG A 77 -3.29 -4.82 6.55
CA ARG A 77 -2.23 -5.46 7.32
C ARG A 77 -2.69 -5.89 8.71
N HIS A 78 -3.37 -5.00 9.41
CA HIS A 78 -3.82 -5.21 10.79
C HIS A 78 -5.22 -5.82 10.87
N ARG A 79 -5.85 -6.13 9.73
CA ARG A 79 -7.23 -6.65 9.63
C ARG A 79 -8.22 -5.81 10.44
N LEU A 80 -8.06 -4.49 10.39
CA LEU A 80 -8.90 -3.56 11.14
C LEU A 80 -10.36 -3.70 10.71
N THR A 81 -11.26 -3.63 11.69
CA THR A 81 -12.70 -3.75 11.45
C THR A 81 -13.34 -2.37 11.29
N GLY A 82 -14.58 -2.31 10.77
CA GLY A 82 -15.24 -1.09 10.30
C GLY A 82 -14.98 0.17 11.14
N ARG A 83 -15.23 0.11 12.46
CA ARG A 83 -15.01 1.27 13.34
C ARG A 83 -13.52 1.61 13.53
N GLU A 84 -12.65 0.62 13.67
CA GLU A 84 -11.21 0.83 13.85
C GLU A 84 -10.58 1.46 12.60
N ALA A 85 -10.94 0.95 11.42
CA ALA A 85 -10.50 1.49 10.14
C ALA A 85 -11.02 2.92 9.92
N GLN A 86 -12.28 3.18 10.29
CA GLN A 86 -12.87 4.52 10.23
C GLN A 86 -12.14 5.51 11.14
N THR A 87 -11.93 5.16 12.41
CA THR A 87 -11.21 6.01 13.36
C THR A 87 -9.78 6.30 12.90
N LEU A 88 -9.09 5.31 12.34
CA LEU A 88 -7.76 5.52 11.76
C LEU A 88 -7.79 6.51 10.59
N THR A 89 -8.78 6.36 9.70
CA THR A 89 -8.96 7.23 8.53
C THR A 89 -9.22 8.68 8.96
N GLU A 90 -10.15 8.89 9.90
CA GLU A 90 -10.50 10.21 10.43
C GLU A 90 -9.29 10.87 11.08
N THR A 91 -8.62 10.16 11.99
CA THR A 91 -7.44 10.68 12.71
C THR A 91 -6.31 11.05 11.75
N ALA A 92 -6.02 10.20 10.76
CA ALA A 92 -4.95 10.46 9.80
C ALA A 92 -5.28 11.65 8.89
N THR A 93 -6.55 11.80 8.49
CA THR A 93 -7.00 12.92 7.68
C THR A 93 -6.93 14.23 8.46
N ASP A 94 -7.38 14.24 9.71
CA ASP A 94 -7.35 15.44 10.56
C ASP A 94 -5.92 15.94 10.78
N VAL A 95 -4.97 15.02 11.03
CA VAL A 95 -3.54 15.38 11.18
C VAL A 95 -2.98 15.94 9.87
N LEU A 96 -3.34 15.35 8.73
CA LEU A 96 -2.90 15.84 7.42
C LEU A 96 -3.43 17.25 7.14
N GLU A 97 -4.73 17.50 7.38
CA GLU A 97 -5.30 18.83 7.11
C GLU A 97 -4.72 19.90 8.06
N GLN A 98 -4.40 19.54 9.31
CA GLN A 98 -3.66 20.42 10.21
C GLN A 98 -2.26 20.75 9.68
N PHE A 99 -1.55 19.76 9.15
CA PHE A 99 -0.25 19.97 8.52
C PHE A 99 -0.35 20.90 7.30
N ILE A 100 -1.30 20.66 6.40
CA ILE A 100 -1.52 21.49 5.20
C ILE A 100 -1.83 22.93 5.59
N ALA A 101 -2.71 23.13 6.58
CA ALA A 101 -3.06 24.47 7.07
C ALA A 101 -1.84 25.19 7.68
N ALA A 102 -1.02 24.49 8.45
CA ALA A 102 0.19 25.05 9.05
C ALA A 102 1.24 25.41 7.99
N PHE A 103 1.40 24.57 6.96
CA PHE A 103 2.28 24.85 5.83
C PHE A 103 1.85 26.10 5.07
N ALA A 104 0.57 26.19 4.68
CA ALA A 104 0.02 27.34 3.96
C ALA A 104 0.15 28.65 4.76
N ALA A 105 -0.06 28.61 6.07
CA ALA A 105 0.14 29.77 6.94
C ALA A 105 1.61 30.20 7.02
N GLY A 106 2.55 29.26 6.90
CA GLY A 106 3.98 29.53 6.87
C GLY A 106 4.51 30.10 5.55
N GLU A 107 3.85 29.84 4.42
CA GLU A 107 4.13 30.50 3.13
C GLU A 107 3.62 31.94 3.13
N GLY A 108 2.38 32.18 3.58
CA GLY A 108 1.79 33.53 3.62
C GLY A 108 2.48 34.52 4.59
N ALA A 109 3.39 34.06 5.43
CA ALA A 109 4.21 34.88 6.32
C ALA A 109 5.60 35.24 5.74
N ARG A 110 5.96 34.71 4.57
CA ARG A 110 7.25 34.95 3.90
C ARG A 110 7.17 35.95 2.75
N ASP A 111 5.96 36.38 2.39
CA ASP A 111 5.66 37.47 1.44
C ASP A 111 5.41 38.80 2.16
#